data_AF-A0A3D8T7T3-F1
#
_entry.id   AF-A0A3D8T7T3-F1
#
_cell.length_a   1.000
_cell.length_b   1.000
_cell.length_c   1.000
_cell.angle_alpha   90.00
_cell.angle_beta   90.00
_cell.angle_gamma   90.00
#
_symmetry.space_group_name_H-M   'P 1'
#
loop_
_entity.id
_entity.type
_entity.pdbx_description
1 polymer ?
#
loop_
_entity_poly.entity_id
_entity_poly.type
_entity_poly.pdbx_seq_one_letter_code
_entity_poly.pdbx_strand_id
1 'polypeptide(L)'
;MPAPTPSLPITIANLTPPLLESISNLLSGAFAVDPLARCNRLLEDSSPNETVVEKESWMKMWRENITTKLRAGAELVEVADWTALALWFPPGVKKSTFDRTTSPAPLLEYFDSFEAIKEKYLHGRKYWYLNLIARDPQKREKG
;
A
#
# COMPACT_ATOMS: atom_id res chain seq x y z
N MET A 1 8.67 -12.30 -32.50
CA MET A 1 8.61 -13.18 -31.32
C MET A 1 7.25 -12.99 -30.65
N PRO A 2 6.54 -14.07 -30.29
CA PRO A 2 5.30 -13.95 -29.51
C PRO A 2 5.60 -13.32 -28.15
N ALA A 3 4.68 -12.52 -27.64
CA ALA A 3 4.79 -11.95 -26.29
C ALA A 3 4.80 -13.09 -25.26
N PRO A 4 5.59 -13.00 -24.18
CA PRO A 4 5.55 -13.98 -23.11
C PRO A 4 4.14 -14.04 -22.51
N THR A 5 3.67 -15.25 -22.22
CA THR A 5 2.38 -15.48 -21.55
C THR A 5 2.40 -14.78 -20.19
N PRO A 6 1.41 -13.93 -19.86
CA PRO A 6 1.37 -13.25 -18.57
C PRO A 6 1.22 -14.27 -17.44
N SER A 7 2.04 -14.12 -16.40
CA SER A 7 1.94 -14.92 -15.18
C SER A 7 0.61 -14.65 -14.49
N LEU A 8 -0.02 -15.69 -13.95
CA LEU A 8 -1.24 -15.53 -13.17
C LEU A 8 -0.93 -14.92 -11.80
N PRO A 9 -1.80 -14.04 -11.28
CA PRO A 9 -1.64 -13.50 -9.93
C PRO A 9 -1.72 -14.59 -8.86
N ILE A 10 -0.89 -14.49 -7.82
CA ILE A 10 -0.82 -15.43 -6.70
C ILE A 10 -1.19 -14.70 -5.40
N THR A 11 -2.17 -15.25 -4.66
CA THR A 11 -2.52 -14.73 -3.33
C THR A 11 -1.59 -15.31 -2.27
N ILE A 12 -1.08 -14.44 -1.40
CA ILE A 12 -0.08 -14.77 -0.39
C ILE A 12 -0.78 -15.19 0.89
N ALA A 13 -0.72 -16.49 1.19
CA ALA A 13 -1.35 -17.04 2.40
C ALA A 13 -0.48 -16.87 3.67
N ASN A 14 0.85 -16.93 3.54
CA ASN A 14 1.78 -16.90 4.66
C ASN A 14 2.91 -15.92 4.41
N LEU A 15 3.03 -14.91 5.28
CA LEU A 15 4.07 -13.89 5.20
C LEU A 15 5.29 -14.32 6.03
N THR A 16 6.35 -14.80 5.37
CA THR A 16 7.62 -15.11 6.03
C THR A 16 8.50 -13.85 6.15
N PRO A 17 9.46 -13.81 7.10
CA PRO A 17 10.36 -12.65 7.23
C PRO A 17 11.15 -12.30 5.95
N PRO A 18 11.75 -13.26 5.22
CA PRO A 18 12.42 -12.96 3.95
C PRO A 18 11.46 -12.38 2.91
N LEU A 19 10.22 -12.88 2.88
CA LEU A 19 9.23 -12.40 1.93
C LEU A 19 8.78 -10.97 2.25
N LEU A 20 8.53 -10.68 3.53
CA LEU A 20 8.20 -9.34 4.00
C LEU A 20 9.31 -8.34 3.64
N GLU A 21 10.58 -8.76 3.72
CA GLU A 21 11.71 -7.93 3.32
C GLU A 21 11.69 -7.60 1.82
N SER A 22 11.46 -8.59 0.95
CA SER A 22 11.33 -8.38 -0.50
C SER A 22 10.18 -7.44 -0.85
N ILE A 23 9.01 -7.64 -0.23
CA ILE A 23 7.82 -6.78 -0.41
C ILE A 23 8.14 -5.35 0.01
N SER A 24 8.76 -5.19 1.18
CA SER A 24 9.08 -3.87 1.71
C SER A 24 10.12 -3.15 0.87
N ASN A 25 11.11 -3.87 0.34
CA ASN A 25 12.08 -3.32 -0.60
C ASN A 25 11.42 -2.83 -1.89
N LEU A 26 10.49 -3.61 -2.47
CA LEU A 26 9.72 -3.23 -3.65
C LEU A 26 8.89 -1.97 -3.37
N LEU A 27 8.11 -1.96 -2.30
CA LEU A 27 7.25 -0.84 -1.94
C LEU A 27 8.06 0.43 -1.66
N SER A 28 9.19 0.31 -0.98
CA SER A 28 10.11 1.43 -0.78
C SER A 28 10.59 2.01 -2.10
N GLY A 29 10.96 1.17 -3.08
CA GLY A 29 11.34 1.63 -4.40
C GLY A 29 10.19 2.28 -5.17
N ALA A 30 9.01 1.66 -5.16
CA ALA A 30 7.84 2.11 -5.89
C ALA A 30 7.27 3.44 -5.37
N PHE A 31 7.30 3.65 -4.04
CA PHE A 31 6.67 4.80 -3.39
C PHE A 31 7.65 5.89 -2.92
N ALA A 32 8.97 5.69 -2.99
CA ALA A 32 9.96 6.70 -2.57
C ALA A 32 9.80 8.05 -3.30
N VAL A 33 9.24 8.02 -4.52
CA VAL A 33 8.98 9.19 -5.37
C VAL A 33 7.49 9.50 -5.53
N ASP A 34 6.59 8.71 -4.91
CA ASP A 34 5.15 8.96 -4.98
C ASP A 34 4.79 10.20 -4.14
N PRO A 35 4.14 11.23 -4.72
CA PRO A 35 3.88 12.47 -4.00
C PRO A 35 3.03 12.30 -2.74
N LEU A 36 2.03 11.41 -2.77
CA LEU A 36 1.13 11.21 -1.64
C LEU A 36 1.80 10.42 -0.52
N ALA A 37 2.50 9.33 -0.84
CA ALA A 37 3.25 8.55 0.13
C ALA A 37 4.35 9.41 0.78
N ARG A 38 5.07 10.22 0.00
CA ARG A 38 6.07 11.17 0.52
C ARG A 38 5.43 12.21 1.43
N CYS A 39 4.32 12.83 1.00
CA CYS A 39 3.61 13.81 1.81
C CYS A 39 3.21 13.21 3.16
N ASN A 40 2.60 12.03 3.17
CA ASN A 40 2.21 11.35 4.41
C ASN A 40 3.40 11.08 5.32
N ARG A 41 4.50 10.55 4.76
CA ARG A 41 5.71 10.23 5.53
C ARG A 41 6.36 11.47 6.14
N LEU A 42 6.46 12.55 5.38
CA LEU A 42 7.10 13.79 5.83
C LEU A 42 6.23 14.53 6.84
N LEU A 43 4.91 14.47 6.70
CA LEU A 43 4.00 15.07 7.66
C LEU A 43 4.03 14.37 9.03
N GLU A 44 4.18 13.04 9.08
CA GLU A 44 4.36 12.30 10.35
C GLU A 44 5.56 12.83 11.16
N ASP A 45 6.66 13.14 10.48
CA ASP A 45 7.90 13.64 11.11
C ASP A 45 7.98 15.17 11.12
N SER A 46 6.92 15.89 10.71
CA SER A 46 6.92 17.36 10.51
C SER A 46 8.13 17.88 9.70
N SER A 47 8.58 17.08 8.74
CA SER A 47 9.78 17.32 7.95
C SER A 47 9.51 18.21 6.72
N PRO A 48 10.47 19.04 6.29
CA PRO A 48 10.38 19.76 5.03
C PRO A 48 10.15 18.84 3.82
N ASN A 49 9.46 19.33 2.79
CA ASN A 49 9.17 18.55 1.57
C ASN A 49 10.44 18.05 0.85
N GLU A 50 11.54 18.80 0.98
CA GLU A 50 12.84 18.49 0.37
C GLU A 50 13.62 17.41 1.14
N THR A 51 13.14 17.00 2.31
CA THR A 51 13.82 15.98 3.11
C THR A 51 13.91 14.66 2.35
N VAL A 52 15.14 14.17 2.26
CA VAL A 52 15.44 12.84 1.75
C VAL A 52 15.10 11.84 2.85
N VAL A 53 14.17 10.93 2.57
CA VAL A 53 13.81 9.84 3.47
C VAL A 53 14.66 8.64 3.10
N GLU A 54 15.48 8.19 4.04
CA GLU A 54 16.36 7.03 3.87
C GLU A 54 15.58 5.76 3.54
N LYS A 55 16.17 4.89 2.70
CA LYS A 55 15.54 3.66 2.24
C LYS A 55 15.11 2.75 3.40
N GLU A 56 15.92 2.63 4.44
CA GLU A 56 15.61 1.79 5.59
C GLU A 56 14.38 2.30 6.38
N SER A 57 14.20 3.63 6.42
CA SER A 57 13.03 4.27 7.04
C SER A 57 11.75 3.89 6.28
N TRP A 58 11.79 3.91 4.95
CA TRP A 58 10.70 3.40 4.11
C TRP A 58 10.44 1.91 4.32
N MET A 59 11.50 1.10 4.36
CA MET A 59 11.36 -0.35 4.53
C MET A 59 10.72 -0.67 5.88
N LYS A 60 11.14 -0.03 6.97
CA LYS A 60 10.54 -0.19 8.29
C LYS A 60 9.04 0.13 8.28
N MET A 61 8.68 1.29 7.72
CA MET A 61 7.28 1.72 7.61
C MET A 61 6.44 0.68 6.83
N TRP A 62 6.94 0.21 5.67
CA TRP A 62 6.22 -0.78 4.87
C TRP A 62 6.08 -2.13 5.55
N ARG A 63 7.10 -2.60 6.29
CA ARG A 63 7.01 -3.83 7.09
C ARG A 63 5.87 -3.76 8.10
N GLU A 64 5.78 -2.66 8.84
CA GLU A 64 4.74 -2.43 9.85
C GLU A 64 3.35 -2.29 9.19
N ASN A 65 3.27 -1.54 8.10
CA ASN A 65 2.03 -1.27 7.37
C ASN A 65 1.43 -2.55 6.77
N ILE A 66 2.23 -3.34 6.04
CA ILE A 66 1.78 -4.59 5.43
C ILE A 66 1.37 -5.60 6.50
N THR A 67 2.18 -5.75 7.55
CA THR A 67 1.86 -6.66 8.67
C THR A 67 0.53 -6.29 9.32
N THR A 68 0.30 -5.00 9.57
CA THR A 68 -0.95 -4.49 10.17
C THR A 68 -2.15 -4.75 9.27
N LYS A 69 -2.03 -4.50 7.97
CA LYS A 69 -3.14 -4.70 7.01
C LYS A 69 -3.49 -6.17 6.83
N LEU A 70 -2.49 -7.05 6.74
CA LEU A 70 -2.74 -8.49 6.65
C LEU A 70 -3.42 -9.03 7.93
N ARG A 71 -2.98 -8.58 9.11
CA ARG A 71 -3.66 -8.93 10.38
C ARG A 71 -5.11 -8.44 10.44
N ALA A 72 -5.41 -7.33 9.79
CA ALA A 72 -6.78 -6.83 9.67
C ALA A 72 -7.64 -7.65 8.70
N GLY A 73 -7.07 -8.57 7.92
CA GLY A 73 -7.77 -9.39 6.94
C GLY A 73 -7.62 -8.91 5.49
N ALA A 74 -6.60 -8.10 5.18
CA ALA A 74 -6.25 -7.79 3.81
C ALA A 74 -5.63 -9.01 3.09
N GLU A 75 -5.77 -9.03 1.76
CA GLU A 75 -5.19 -10.01 0.87
C GLU A 75 -4.08 -9.36 0.04
N LEU A 76 -2.87 -9.90 0.13
CA LEU A 76 -1.76 -9.51 -0.72
C LEU A 76 -1.69 -10.46 -1.92
N VAL A 77 -1.60 -9.88 -3.11
CA VAL A 77 -1.50 -10.59 -4.38
C VAL A 77 -0.23 -10.14 -5.08
N GLU A 78 0.57 -11.07 -5.58
CA GLU A 78 1.76 -10.81 -6.39
C GLU A 78 1.58 -11.31 -7.82
N VAL A 79 2.39 -10.78 -8.73
CA VAL A 79 2.48 -11.27 -10.11
C VAL A 79 3.92 -11.25 -10.61
N ALA A 80 4.24 -12.28 -11.40
CA ALA A 80 5.50 -12.44 -12.10
C ALA A 80 6.72 -12.28 -11.18
N ASP A 81 6.74 -13.04 -10.09
CA ASP A 81 7.83 -13.07 -9.11
C ASP A 81 8.07 -11.66 -8.52
N TRP A 82 7.03 -11.07 -7.95
CA TRP A 82 7.10 -9.73 -7.35
C TRP A 82 7.47 -8.64 -8.37
N THR A 83 7.11 -8.80 -9.65
CA THR A 83 7.16 -7.68 -10.61
C THR A 83 6.16 -6.60 -10.23
N ALA A 84 4.99 -7.02 -9.76
CA ALA A 84 4.01 -6.14 -9.17
C ALA A 84 3.30 -6.85 -8.01
N LEU A 85 2.68 -6.04 -7.16
CA LEU A 85 1.82 -6.51 -6.09
C LEU A 85 0.59 -5.60 -5.96
N ALA A 86 -0.49 -6.18 -5.45
CA ALA A 86 -1.68 -5.47 -5.04
C ALA A 86 -2.10 -5.92 -3.64
N LEU A 87 -2.61 -4.98 -2.84
CA LEU A 87 -3.21 -5.27 -1.54
C LEU A 87 -4.68 -4.89 -1.56
N TRP A 88 -5.52 -5.89 -1.34
CA TRP A 88 -6.97 -5.80 -1.37
C TRP A 88 -7.58 -5.99 0.02
N PHE A 89 -8.69 -5.32 0.28
CA PHE A 89 -9.55 -5.63 1.42
C PHE A 89 -10.84 -6.28 0.93
N PRO A 90 -11.15 -7.49 1.41
CA PRO A 90 -12.42 -8.14 1.13
C PRO A 90 -13.64 -7.35 1.68
N PRO A 91 -14.84 -7.56 1.10
CA PRO A 91 -16.07 -6.95 1.55
C PRO A 91 -16.35 -7.21 3.05
N GLY A 92 -16.50 -6.14 3.83
CA GLY A 92 -16.84 -6.22 5.26
C GLY A 92 -15.64 -6.28 6.21
N VAL A 93 -14.40 -6.32 5.69
CA VAL A 93 -13.21 -6.18 6.52
C VAL A 93 -13.07 -4.73 7.00
N LYS A 94 -12.93 -4.56 8.33
CA LYS A 94 -12.67 -3.24 8.94
C LYS A 94 -11.21 -2.88 8.76
N LYS A 95 -10.97 -1.73 8.14
CA LYS A 95 -9.62 -1.18 7.92
C LYS A 95 -9.16 -0.50 9.20
N SER A 96 -7.84 -0.46 9.44
CA SER A 96 -7.31 0.41 10.49
C SER A 96 -7.65 1.85 10.15
N THR A 97 -8.31 2.53 11.08
CA THR A 97 -8.54 3.97 10.98
C THR A 97 -7.26 4.69 11.36
N PHE A 98 -7.00 5.82 10.71
CA PHE A 98 -5.93 6.73 11.13
C PHE A 98 -6.16 7.16 12.57
N ASP A 99 -5.08 7.24 13.34
CA ASP A 99 -5.14 7.83 14.66
C ASP A 99 -5.36 9.34 14.50
N ARG A 100 -6.59 9.77 14.78
CA ARG A 100 -7.00 11.17 14.64
C ARG A 100 -6.29 12.11 15.61
N THR A 101 -5.63 11.59 16.64
CA THR A 101 -4.89 12.40 17.62
C THR A 101 -3.47 12.74 17.16
N THR A 102 -2.90 11.91 16.31
CA THR A 102 -1.52 12.04 15.81
C THR A 102 -1.45 12.38 14.32
N SER A 103 -2.53 12.15 13.58
CA SER A 103 -2.57 12.41 12.14
C SER A 103 -2.72 13.91 11.81
N PRO A 104 -2.00 14.42 10.80
CA PRO A 104 -2.12 15.80 10.33
C PRO A 104 -3.54 16.14 9.83
N ALA A 105 -3.99 17.36 10.08
CA ALA A 105 -5.33 17.81 9.68
C ALA A 105 -5.62 17.66 8.16
N PRO A 106 -4.71 18.02 7.22
CA PRO A 106 -4.97 17.84 5.79
C PRO A 106 -5.19 16.36 5.39
N LEU A 107 -4.51 15.44 6.08
CA LEU A 107 -4.66 14.01 5.85
C LEU A 107 -6.04 13.53 6.33
N LEU A 108 -6.47 14.00 7.50
CA LEU A 108 -7.79 13.70 8.05
C LEU A 108 -8.92 14.25 7.15
N GLU A 109 -8.78 15.48 6.65
CA GLU A 109 -9.76 16.09 5.73
C GLU A 109 -9.91 15.31 4.43
N TYR A 110 -8.79 14.84 3.86
CA TYR A 110 -8.80 13.98 2.68
C TYR A 110 -9.59 12.69 2.94
N PHE A 111 -9.33 12.01 4.05
CA PHE A 111 -10.02 10.75 4.37
C PHE A 111 -11.49 10.95 4.72
N ASP A 112 -11.83 12.00 5.45
CA ASP A 112 -13.23 12.33 5.78
C ASP A 112 -14.03 12.60 4.48
N SER A 113 -13.43 13.31 3.53
CA SER A 113 -14.01 13.54 2.21
C SER A 113 -14.19 12.25 1.42
N PHE A 114 -13.19 11.37 1.43
CA PHE A 114 -13.23 10.08 0.75
C PHE A 114 -14.31 9.16 1.34
N GLU A 115 -14.42 9.09 2.66
CA GLU A 115 -15.46 8.29 3.34
C GLU A 115 -16.87 8.85 3.10
N ALA A 116 -17.05 10.18 3.07
CA ALA A 116 -18.33 10.80 2.74
C ALA A 116 -18.79 10.47 1.30
N ILE A 117 -17.87 10.50 0.33
CA ILE A 117 -18.16 10.11 -1.06
C ILE A 117 -18.58 8.64 -1.11
N LYS A 118 -17.85 7.76 -0.42
CA LYS A 118 -18.18 6.35 -0.39
C LYS A 118 -19.56 6.09 0.19
N GLU A 119 -19.90 6.73 1.30
CA GLU A 119 -21.22 6.57 1.90
C GLU A 119 -22.33 7.02 0.93
N LYS A 120 -22.12 8.17 0.26
CA LYS A 120 -23.05 8.71 -0.74
C LYS A 120 -23.35 7.76 -1.89
N TYR A 121 -22.37 7.00 -2.37
CA TYR A 121 -22.52 6.16 -3.58
C TYR A 121 -22.68 4.66 -3.29
N LEU A 122 -22.09 4.18 -2.19
CA LEU A 122 -22.15 2.77 -1.82
C LEU A 122 -23.31 2.47 -0.88
N HIS A 123 -23.82 3.46 -0.12
CA HIS A 123 -24.94 3.30 0.81
C HIS A 123 -24.75 2.11 1.76
N GLY A 124 -23.61 2.06 2.44
CA GLY A 124 -23.26 0.94 3.32
C GLY A 124 -23.02 -0.43 2.65
N ARG A 125 -23.13 -0.55 1.31
CA ARG A 125 -22.83 -1.82 0.62
C ARG A 125 -21.38 -2.22 0.84
N LYS A 126 -21.16 -3.48 1.20
CA LYS A 126 -19.81 -4.07 1.30
C LYS A 126 -19.22 -4.20 -0.11
N TYR A 127 -17.93 -3.93 -0.24
CA TYR A 127 -17.25 -3.87 -1.54
C TYR A 127 -15.78 -4.27 -1.40
N TRP A 128 -15.19 -4.72 -2.49
CA TRP A 128 -13.74 -4.94 -2.58
C TRP A 128 -13.02 -3.60 -2.67
N TYR A 129 -11.97 -3.43 -1.88
CA TYR A 129 -11.20 -2.19 -1.85
C TYR A 129 -9.74 -2.44 -2.20
N LEU A 130 -9.31 -1.94 -3.35
CA LEU A 130 -7.90 -1.84 -3.69
C LEU A 130 -7.27 -0.76 -2.81
N ASN A 131 -6.35 -1.15 -1.94
CA ASN A 131 -5.66 -0.20 -1.07
C ASN A 131 -4.29 0.18 -1.59
N LEU A 132 -3.54 -0.77 -2.15
CA LEU A 132 -2.22 -0.53 -2.72
C LEU A 132 -2.09 -1.30 -4.02
N ILE A 133 -1.44 -0.69 -5.00
CA ILE A 133 -0.92 -1.36 -6.18
C ILE A 133 0.48 -0.80 -6.41
N ALA A 134 1.46 -1.68 -6.61
CA ALA A 134 2.85 -1.29 -6.77
C ALA A 134 3.51 -2.16 -7.82
N ARG A 135 4.46 -1.56 -8.54
CA ARG A 135 5.31 -2.25 -9.50
C ARG A 135 6.76 -2.01 -9.12
N ASP A 136 7.59 -3.03 -9.23
CA ASP A 136 9.03 -2.88 -9.09
C ASP A 136 9.56 -1.93 -10.19
N PRO A 137 10.14 -0.77 -9.82
CA PRO A 137 10.62 0.21 -10.80
C PRO A 137 11.81 -0.31 -11.62
N GLN A 138 12.49 -1.37 -11.18
CA GLN A 138 13.63 -1.95 -11.88
C GLN A 138 13.21 -3.01 -12.91
N LYS A 139 12.02 -3.60 -12.77
CA LYS A 139 11.54 -4.68 -13.63
C LYS A 139 10.79 -4.16 -14.85
N ARG A 140 11.20 -4.63 -16.03
CA ARG A 140 10.64 -4.22 -17.33
C ARG A 140 9.56 -5.17 -17.83
N GLU A 141 9.46 -6.36 -17.26
CA GLU A 141 8.40 -7.30 -17.55
C GLU A 141 7.02 -6.69 -17.31
N LYS A 142 6.00 -7.21 -18.01
CA LYS A 142 4.61 -6.85 -17.73
C LYS A 142 4.17 -7.63 -16.50
N GLY A 143 3.61 -6.90 -15.53
CA GLY A 143 2.88 -7.42 -14.37
C GLY A 143 1.47 -6.87 -14.39
#